data_AF-A0A1U9P201-F1
#
_entry.id   AF-A0A1U9P201-F1
#
_cell.length_a   1.000
_cell.length_b   1.000
_cell.length_c   1.000
_cell.angle_alpha   90.00
_cell.angle_beta   90.00
_cell.angle_gamma   90.00
#
_symmetry.space_group_name_H-M   'P 1'
#
loop_
_entity.id
_entity.type
_entity.pdbx_description
1 polymer ?
#
loop_
_entity_poly.entity_id
_entity_poly.type
_entity_poly.pdbx_seq_one_letter_code
_entity_poly.pdbx_strand_id
1 'polypeptide(L)'
;MFAGKTARLVISNDGEELLELTVEPWADIHRILPKGTCIVVTHSPAGDGTWGGTSYGDEPFEVEHRPDSVTVWANGHCFHLSDREGNPIEESAYGGGCPAQNPAT
;
A
#
# COMPACT_ATOMS: atom_id res chain seq x y z
N MET A 1 2.69 -18.52 -0.21
CA MET A 1 3.86 -17.74 -0.65
C MET A 1 3.54 -17.12 -2.01
N PHE A 2 3.43 -15.79 -2.11
CA PHE A 2 3.41 -15.15 -3.43
C PHE A 2 4.73 -15.48 -4.13
N ALA A 3 4.66 -16.00 -5.36
CA ALA A 3 5.85 -16.29 -6.15
C ALA A 3 6.56 -15.02 -6.65
N GLY A 4 5.88 -13.87 -6.59
CA GLY A 4 6.39 -12.55 -6.94
C GLY A 4 7.12 -11.83 -5.80
N LYS A 5 7.54 -10.58 -6.06
CA LYS A 5 8.20 -9.70 -5.10
C LYS A 5 7.18 -9.00 -4.19
N THR A 6 7.63 -8.62 -3.00
CA THR A 6 6.90 -7.73 -2.08
C THR A 6 7.60 -6.39 -2.03
N ALA A 7 6.83 -5.31 -2.13
CA ALA A 7 7.31 -3.95 -1.95
C ALA A 7 6.55 -3.26 -0.81
N ARG A 8 7.22 -2.32 -0.14
CA ARG A 8 6.68 -1.57 1.01
C ARG A 8 6.98 -0.10 0.83
N LEU A 9 5.97 0.74 1.05
CA LEU A 9 6.09 2.20 1.07
C LEU A 9 5.66 2.71 2.45
N VAL A 10 6.53 3.48 3.09
CA VAL A 10 6.25 4.08 4.40
C VAL A 10 5.71 5.49 4.19
N ILE A 11 4.53 5.77 4.71
CA ILE A 11 3.91 7.09 4.74
C ILE A 11 3.86 7.55 6.20
N SER A 12 4.61 8.62 6.50
CA SER A 12 4.64 9.24 7.82
C SER A 12 3.86 10.54 7.80
N ASN A 13 2.99 10.74 8.78
CA ASN A 13 2.36 12.03 9.03
C ASN A 13 3.16 12.79 10.10
N ASP A 14 4.16 13.55 9.67
CA ASP A 14 4.93 14.41 10.57
C ASP A 14 4.21 15.72 10.95
N GLY A 15 3.01 15.95 10.42
CA GLY A 15 2.18 17.12 10.69
C GLY A 15 1.52 17.11 12.06
N GLU A 16 0.70 18.14 12.30
CA GLU A 16 -0.15 18.28 13.48
C GLU A 16 -1.63 17.95 13.19
N GLU A 17 -1.99 17.83 11.91
CA GLU A 17 -3.34 17.55 11.42
C GLU A 17 -3.45 16.10 10.90
N LEU A 18 -4.68 15.63 10.67
CA LEU A 18 -4.92 14.35 10.00
C LEU A 18 -4.38 14.39 8.56
N LEU A 19 -3.73 13.32 8.14
CA LEU A 19 -3.30 13.12 6.75
C LEU A 19 -4.18 12.06 6.10
N GLU A 20 -4.78 12.40 4.97
CA GLU A 20 -5.52 11.44 4.15
C GLU A 20 -4.54 10.63 3.29
N LEU A 21 -4.71 9.32 3.26
CA LEU A 21 -4.01 8.40 2.37
C LEU A 21 -5.02 7.73 1.46
N THR A 22 -4.87 7.88 0.15
CA THR A 22 -5.67 7.18 -0.85
C THR A 22 -4.81 6.14 -1.57
N VAL A 23 -5.25 4.89 -1.60
CA VAL A 23 -4.57 3.81 -2.33
C VAL A 23 -5.33 3.49 -3.61
N GLU A 24 -4.70 3.80 -4.74
CA GLU A 24 -5.17 3.55 -6.09
C GLU A 24 -4.56 2.25 -6.65
N PRO A 25 -5.23 1.56 -7.58
CA PRO A 25 -6.50 1.90 -8.25
C PRO A 25 -7.78 1.54 -7.46
N TRP A 26 -7.67 1.20 -6.18
CA TRP A 26 -8.79 0.71 -5.38
C TRP A 26 -9.66 1.81 -4.76
N ALA A 27 -9.22 3.06 -4.83
CA ALA A 27 -9.83 4.19 -4.14
C ALA A 27 -10.06 3.92 -2.63
N ASP A 28 -9.14 3.18 -2.00
CA ASP A 28 -9.19 2.89 -0.57
C ASP A 28 -8.64 4.08 0.21
N ILE A 29 -9.44 4.64 1.10
CA ILE A 29 -9.10 5.88 1.83
C ILE A 29 -8.86 5.55 3.30
N HIS A 30 -7.67 5.92 3.78
CA HIS A 30 -7.25 5.78 5.17
C HIS A 30 -6.86 7.14 5.77
N ARG A 31 -6.98 7.27 7.10
CA ARG A 31 -6.59 8.49 7.82
C ARG A 31 -5.43 8.19 8.75
N ILE A 32 -4.30 8.85 8.51
CA ILE A 32 -3.11 8.75 9.34
C ILE A 32 -3.17 9.87 10.38
N LEU A 33 -3.22 9.49 11.67
CA LEU A 33 -3.18 10.42 12.79
C LEU A 33 -1.89 11.25 12.79
N PRO A 34 -1.88 12.45 13.41
CA PRO A 34 -0.66 13.21 13.63
C PRO A 34 0.42 12.34 14.30
N LYS A 35 1.65 12.41 13.79
CA LYS A 35 2.80 11.56 14.18
C LYS A 35 2.61 10.06 13.93
N GLY A 36 1.53 9.69 13.24
CA GLY A 36 1.25 8.34 12.82
C GLY A 36 2.09 7.92 11.62
N THR A 37 2.17 6.62 11.40
CA THR A 37 2.82 6.02 10.24
C THR A 37 1.94 4.91 9.71
N CYS A 38 1.80 4.84 8.39
CA CYS A 38 1.15 3.75 7.69
C CYS A 38 2.12 3.17 6.66
N ILE A 39 2.14 1.85 6.54
CA ILE A 39 2.94 1.14 5.54
C ILE A 39 1.98 0.53 4.52
N VAL A 40 2.09 0.99 3.27
CA VAL A 40 1.42 0.38 2.13
C VAL A 40 2.28 -0.77 1.63
N VAL A 41 1.71 -1.97 1.60
CA VAL A 41 2.40 -3.18 1.13
C VAL A 41 1.72 -3.66 -0.14
N THR A 42 2.50 -3.97 -1.17
CA THR A 42 1.98 -4.52 -2.43
C THR A 42 2.81 -5.71 -2.91
N HIS A 43 2.20 -6.55 -3.73
CA HIS A 43 2.77 -7.81 -4.20
C HIS A 43 2.71 -7.90 -5.73
N SER A 44 3.83 -8.23 -6.36
CA SER A 44 3.89 -8.32 -7.82
C SER A 44 3.08 -9.53 -8.31
N PRO A 45 2.30 -9.39 -9.40
CA PRO A 45 1.60 -10.53 -9.98
C PRO A 45 2.55 -11.55 -10.62
N ALA A 46 3.67 -11.07 -11.16
CA ALA A 46 4.58 -11.88 -11.96
C ALA A 46 5.65 -12.56 -11.10
N GLY A 47 5.93 -13.83 -11.39
CA GLY A 47 6.99 -14.62 -10.72
C GLY A 47 8.42 -14.17 -11.05
N ASP A 48 8.59 -13.35 -12.09
CA ASP A 48 9.84 -12.66 -12.38
C ASP A 48 10.03 -11.37 -11.54
N GLY A 49 8.97 -10.97 -10.82
CA GLY A 49 8.98 -9.80 -9.96
C GLY A 49 8.91 -8.47 -10.70
N THR A 50 8.29 -8.43 -11.88
CA THR A 50 7.95 -7.20 -12.61
C THR A 50 6.69 -6.55 -12.04
N TRP A 51 6.64 -5.21 -12.06
CA TRP A 51 5.50 -4.42 -11.60
C TRP A 51 4.76 -3.88 -12.82
N GLY A 52 3.46 -4.16 -12.93
CA GLY A 52 2.64 -3.65 -14.03
C GLY A 52 1.80 -2.48 -13.53
N GLY A 53 1.81 -1.33 -14.21
CA GLY A 53 0.91 -0.22 -13.85
C GLY A 53 1.45 1.17 -14.10
N THR A 54 2.74 1.34 -14.34
CA THR A 54 3.37 2.65 -14.59
C THR A 54 4.08 2.70 -15.95
N SER A 55 4.52 3.91 -16.32
CA SER A 55 5.38 4.14 -17.48
C SER A 55 6.77 3.47 -17.35
N TYR A 56 7.14 2.99 -16.15
CA TYR A 56 8.41 2.34 -15.84
C TYR A 56 8.17 1.02 -15.10
N GLY A 57 8.30 -0.12 -15.80
CA GLY A 57 7.90 -1.46 -15.30
C GLY A 57 8.63 -2.02 -14.06
N ASP A 58 9.52 -1.25 -13.45
CA ASP A 58 10.25 -1.60 -12.23
C ASP A 58 9.80 -0.77 -11.01
N GLU A 59 8.77 0.06 -11.13
CA GLU A 59 8.27 0.93 -10.06
C GLU A 59 7.06 0.33 -9.35
N PRO A 60 7.20 -0.15 -8.09
CA PRO A 60 6.09 -0.75 -7.34
C PRO A 60 5.02 0.26 -6.90
N PHE A 61 5.38 1.54 -6.81
CA PHE A 61 4.51 2.61 -6.38
C PHE A 61 4.71 3.86 -7.24
N GLU A 62 3.62 4.56 -7.53
CA GLU A 62 3.64 5.98 -7.88
C GLU A 62 3.00 6.77 -6.74
N VAL A 63 3.56 7.93 -6.39
CA VAL A 63 3.14 8.69 -5.21
C VAL A 63 2.94 10.16 -5.57
N GLU A 64 1.76 10.68 -5.28
CA GLU A 64 1.45 12.10 -5.37
C GLU A 64 1.26 12.66 -3.95
N HIS A 65 1.94 13.77 -3.65
CA HIS A 65 1.84 14.46 -2.37
C HIS A 65 1.08 15.78 -2.52
N ARG A 66 0.13 16.00 -1.62
CA ARG A 66 -0.55 17.27 -1.36
C ARG A 66 -0.34 17.66 0.11
N PRO A 67 -0.65 18.91 0.51
CA PRO A 67 -0.43 19.35 1.89
C PRO A 67 -1.15 18.52 2.96
N ASP A 68 -2.34 18.01 2.64
CA ASP A 68 -3.26 17.31 3.55
C ASP A 68 -3.57 15.88 3.11
N SER A 69 -3.00 15.43 1.99
CA SER A 69 -3.27 14.12 1.40
C SER A 69 -2.08 13.54 0.67
N VAL A 70 -2.00 12.21 0.65
CA VAL A 70 -1.07 11.43 -0.17
C VAL A 70 -1.88 10.42 -0.98
N THR A 71 -1.66 10.40 -2.29
CA THR A 71 -2.20 9.35 -3.15
C THR A 71 -1.09 8.40 -3.55
N VAL A 72 -1.30 7.10 -3.34
CA VAL A 72 -0.37 6.03 -3.69
C VAL A 72 -1.04 5.12 -4.71
N TRP A 73 -0.49 5.03 -5.91
CA TRP A 73 -0.84 3.98 -6.85
C TRP A 73 0.05 2.77 -6.58
N ALA A 74 -0.54 1.69 -6.09
CA ALA A 74 0.17 0.44 -5.86
C ALA A 74 0.06 -0.47 -7.10
N ASN A 75 1.19 -0.67 -7.79
CA ASN A 75 1.26 -1.37 -9.08
C ASN A 75 1.36 -2.90 -8.95
N GLY A 76 1.09 -3.43 -7.76
CA GLY A 76 0.90 -4.86 -7.58
C GLY A 76 -0.52 -5.29 -7.91
N HIS A 77 -0.78 -6.58 -7.74
CA HIS A 77 -2.11 -7.14 -7.98
C HIS A 77 -3.08 -7.01 -6.79
N CYS A 78 -2.54 -6.69 -5.62
CA CYS A 78 -3.26 -6.45 -4.37
C CYS A 78 -2.41 -5.55 -3.47
N PHE A 79 -3.02 -5.00 -2.43
CA PHE A 79 -2.29 -4.33 -1.36
C PHE A 79 -2.86 -4.68 0.01
N HIS A 80 -2.16 -4.28 1.06
CA HIS A 80 -2.71 -4.15 2.40
C HIS A 80 -1.99 -3.02 3.14
N LEU A 81 -2.62 -2.53 4.20
CA LEU A 81 -2.03 -1.53 5.10
C LEU A 81 -1.52 -2.21 6.37
N SER A 82 -0.40 -1.71 6.88
CA SER A 82 0.16 -2.15 8.16
C SER A 82 0.73 -0.99 8.94
N ASP A 83 0.78 -1.12 10.26
CA ASP A 83 1.53 -0.21 11.11
C ASP A 83 3.03 -0.51 11.05
N ARG A 84 3.83 0.27 11.80
CA ARG A 84 5.28 0.10 11.86
C ARG A 84 5.73 -1.21 12.50
N GLU A 85 4.91 -1.80 13.35
CA GLU A 85 5.16 -3.10 14.00
C GLU A 85 4.79 -4.27 13.08
N GLY A 86 4.15 -3.98 11.94
CA GLY A 86 3.69 -4.96 10.96
C GLY A 86 2.31 -5.51 11.28
N ASN A 87 1.57 -4.92 12.22
CA ASN A 87 0.18 -5.30 12.46
C ASN A 87 -0.68 -4.77 11.31
N PRO A 88 -1.62 -5.58 10.79
CA PRO A 88 -2.53 -5.13 9.74
C PRO A 88 -3.41 -3.99 10.26
N ILE A 89 -3.54 -2.96 9.44
CA ILE A 89 -4.54 -1.91 9.65
C ILE A 89 -5.78 -2.34 8.87
N GLU A 90 -6.95 -2.32 9.51
CA GLU A 90 -8.18 -2.83 8.88
C GLU A 90 -8.43 -2.19 7.52
N GLU A 91 -8.57 -3.05 6.52
CA GLU A 91 -8.83 -2.68 5.14
C GLU A 91 -10.29 -2.25 5.01
N SER A 92 -10.57 -1.21 4.22
CA SER A 92 -11.96 -0.85 3.96
C SER A 92 -12.63 -1.98 3.15
N ALA A 93 -13.94 -2.14 3.31
CA ALA A 93 -14.71 -3.22 2.67
C ALA A 93 -14.66 -3.20 1.13
N TYR A 94 -14.10 -2.14 0.52
CA TYR A 94 -13.96 -1.96 -0.92
C TYR A 94 -12.53 -2.27 -1.39
N GLY A 95 -12.22 -3.56 -1.50
CA GLY A 95 -11.55 -4.08 -2.70
C GLY A 95 -10.01 -4.21 -2.74
N GLY A 96 -9.26 -3.87 -1.69
CA GLY A 96 -7.78 -3.95 -1.69
C GLY A 96 -7.15 -5.29 -1.26
N GLY A 97 -7.88 -6.05 -0.44
CA GLY A 97 -7.50 -7.28 0.24
C GLY A 97 -6.53 -8.19 -0.51
N CYS A 98 -5.25 -8.15 -0.15
CA CYS A 98 -4.39 -9.30 -0.46
C CYS A 98 -4.98 -10.55 0.20
N PRO A 99 -5.19 -11.65 -0.53
CA PRO A 99 -5.74 -12.87 0.06
C PRO A 99 -4.83 -13.31 1.22
N ALA A 100 -5.41 -13.47 2.41
CA ALA A 100 -4.70 -13.98 3.58
C ALA A 100 -3.99 -15.28 3.16
N GLN A 101 -2.66 -15.26 3.17
CA GLN A 101 -1.92 -16.46 2.86
C GLN A 101 -2.21 -17.48 3.96
N ASN A 102 -2.95 -18.54 3.62
CA ASN A 102 -2.99 -19.72 4.47
C ASN A 102 -1.54 -20.11 4.79
N PRO A 103 -1.15 -20.26 6.06
CA PRO A 103 0.15 -20.83 6.38
C PRO A 103 0.20 -22.20 5.70
N ALA A 104 1.22 -22.40 4.86
CA ALA A 104 1.44 -23.68 4.22
C ALA A 104 1.65 -24.72 5.34
N THR A 105 0.79 -25.75 5.35
CA THR A 105 0.95 -26.96 6.15
C THR A 105 2.22 -27.71 5.78
#